data_AF-A0A931YE80-F1
#
_entry.id   AF-A0A931YE80-F1
#
_cell.length_a   1.000
_cell.length_b   1.000
_cell.length_c   1.000
_cell.angle_alpha   90.00
_cell.angle_beta   90.00
_cell.angle_gamma   90.00
#
_symmetry.space_group_name_H-M   'P 1'
#
loop_
_entity.id
_entity.type
_entity.pdbx_description
1 polymer ?
#
loop_
_entity_poly.entity_id
_entity_poly.type
_entity_poly.pdbx_seq_one_letter_code
_entity_poly.pdbx_strand_id
1 'polypeptide(L)'
;MAATLLARRYPVRDEAEGIEFCFEKGWTDGLPVVPPTPDRVQAMLDAVGLDPRREVAHVAHRAVSITAEKVAINAVMAGCKPEYMPVALAAIEGIADPRWNYHGPGTSTAGAAVLLIVNGPIARQLDINSGGDLFGPGWRANLTIGRAVRLVMRNVCGSRPGTLDRSTLGHSGRLSYVIAENETDSPWIPLHVERGFRPEQSAVTVMAAEGPHQFYNQLSSTAEGILTTLCDDMRVSGNVVGQPQYAIVLAGEHMRTIAEDCWTKA
;
A
#
# COMPACT_ATOMS: atom_id res chain seq x y z
N MET A 1 -18.51 -23.97 -12.70
CA MET A 1 -18.48 -23.17 -13.95
C MET A 1 -17.61 -21.97 -13.66
N ALA A 2 -16.59 -21.69 -14.48
CA ALA A 2 -15.80 -20.48 -14.35
C ALA A 2 -16.73 -19.26 -14.48
N ALA A 3 -16.62 -18.29 -13.57
CA ALA A 3 -17.49 -17.13 -13.58
C ALA A 3 -17.18 -16.24 -14.79
N THR A 4 -18.20 -15.68 -15.42
CA THR A 4 -18.03 -14.84 -16.61
C THR A 4 -17.43 -13.49 -16.23
N LEU A 5 -16.20 -13.23 -16.69
CA LEU A 5 -15.56 -11.90 -16.64
C LEU A 5 -16.37 -10.86 -17.42
N LEU A 6 -16.57 -9.67 -16.87
CA LEU A 6 -17.39 -8.60 -17.43
C LEU A 6 -16.59 -7.51 -18.15
N ALA A 7 -15.30 -7.37 -17.87
CA ALA A 7 -14.50 -6.30 -18.43
C ALA A 7 -14.42 -6.41 -19.96
N ARG A 8 -14.52 -5.26 -20.64
CA ARG A 8 -14.36 -5.18 -22.08
C ARG A 8 -12.98 -5.70 -22.48
N ARG A 9 -12.97 -6.62 -23.44
CA ARG A 9 -11.76 -7.20 -24.00
C ARG A 9 -11.32 -6.42 -25.24
N TYR A 10 -10.01 -6.32 -25.41
CA TYR A 10 -9.38 -5.64 -26.55
C TYR A 10 -8.40 -6.64 -27.20
N PRO A 11 -8.59 -6.98 -28.48
CA PRO A 11 -7.65 -7.84 -29.17
C PRO A 11 -6.35 -7.07 -29.43
N VAL A 12 -5.22 -7.75 -29.19
CA VAL A 12 -3.86 -7.33 -29.52
C VAL A 12 -3.13 -8.53 -30.12
N ARG A 13 -2.12 -8.31 -30.94
CA ARG A 13 -1.35 -9.35 -31.64
C ARG A 13 -0.47 -10.15 -30.68
N ASP A 14 0.17 -9.47 -29.73
CA ASP A 14 1.09 -10.06 -28.77
C ASP A 14 1.18 -9.25 -27.46
N GLU A 15 2.02 -9.71 -26.53
CA GLU A 15 2.21 -9.07 -25.23
C GLU A 15 2.88 -7.70 -25.33
N ALA A 16 3.80 -7.49 -26.28
CA ALA A 16 4.48 -6.21 -26.46
C ALA A 16 3.49 -5.14 -26.94
N GLU A 17 2.63 -5.47 -27.92
CA GLU A 17 1.53 -4.58 -28.33
C GLU A 17 0.53 -4.36 -27.19
N GLY A 18 0.27 -5.37 -26.36
CA GLY A 18 -0.56 -5.22 -25.17
C GLY A 18 -0.02 -4.20 -24.16
N ILE A 19 1.30 -4.14 -23.99
CA ILE A 19 1.98 -3.17 -23.13
C ILE A 19 1.81 -1.75 -23.70
N GLU A 20 2.14 -1.56 -24.98
CA GLU A 20 2.01 -0.25 -25.65
C GLU A 20 0.55 0.23 -25.68
N PHE A 21 -0.40 -0.66 -25.93
CA PHE A 21 -1.83 -0.35 -25.87
C PHE A 21 -2.26 0.19 -24.49
N CYS A 22 -1.72 -0.37 -23.41
CA CYS A 22 -2.01 0.12 -22.06
C CYS A 22 -1.44 1.54 -21.84
N PHE A 23 -0.28 1.87 -22.42
CA PHE A 23 0.26 3.22 -22.41
C PHE A 23 -0.65 4.18 -23.19
N GLU A 24 -1.07 3.82 -24.40
CA GLU A 24 -1.95 4.64 -25.25
C GLU A 24 -3.30 4.94 -24.60
N LYS A 25 -3.90 3.94 -23.92
CA LYS A 25 -5.12 4.14 -23.14
C LYS A 25 -4.89 4.94 -21.85
N GLY A 26 -3.62 5.16 -21.52
CA GLY A 26 -3.19 5.76 -20.29
C GLY A 26 -3.72 4.99 -19.10
N TRP A 27 -3.63 3.66 -19.10
CA TRP A 27 -3.95 2.79 -17.97
C TRP A 27 -2.73 2.49 -17.08
N THR A 28 -1.55 2.94 -17.51
CA THR A 28 -0.29 2.80 -16.77
C THR A 28 0.00 4.02 -15.89
N ASP A 29 0.89 3.83 -14.93
CA ASP A 29 1.46 4.84 -14.03
C ASP A 29 2.78 5.42 -14.56
N GLY A 30 3.08 5.23 -15.86
CA GLY A 30 4.35 5.60 -16.48
C GLY A 30 5.35 4.44 -16.56
N LEU A 31 5.11 3.34 -15.85
CA LEU A 31 5.86 2.09 -15.99
C LEU A 31 5.08 1.10 -16.88
N PRO A 32 5.76 0.16 -17.57
CA PRO A 32 5.06 -0.91 -18.27
C PRO A 32 4.24 -1.75 -17.30
N VAL A 33 3.13 -2.29 -17.80
CA VAL A 33 2.21 -3.16 -17.04
C VAL A 33 2.20 -4.54 -17.65
N VAL A 34 1.87 -5.55 -16.85
CA VAL A 34 1.60 -6.89 -17.40
C VAL A 34 0.19 -6.88 -18.00
N PRO A 35 -0.01 -7.20 -19.29
CA PRO A 35 -1.35 -7.18 -19.88
C PRO A 35 -2.30 -8.15 -19.16
N PRO A 36 -3.48 -7.69 -18.71
CA PRO A 36 -4.42 -8.46 -17.90
C PRO A 36 -5.27 -9.38 -18.76
N THR A 37 -4.69 -10.48 -19.25
CA THR A 37 -5.42 -11.49 -20.02
C THR A 37 -6.51 -12.18 -19.17
N PRO A 38 -7.58 -12.73 -19.78
CA PRO A 38 -8.63 -13.41 -19.05
C PRO A 38 -8.13 -14.48 -18.06
N ASP A 39 -7.16 -15.29 -18.47
CA ASP A 39 -6.62 -16.36 -17.63
C ASP A 39 -5.84 -15.81 -16.42
N ARG A 40 -5.05 -14.74 -16.61
CA ARG A 40 -4.33 -14.07 -15.51
C ARG A 40 -5.30 -13.44 -14.51
N VAL A 41 -6.39 -12.84 -15.01
CA VAL A 41 -7.45 -12.24 -14.16
C VAL A 41 -8.22 -13.33 -13.41
N GLN A 42 -8.55 -14.44 -14.08
CA GLN A 42 -9.24 -15.56 -13.45
C GLN A 42 -8.39 -16.17 -12.33
N ALA A 43 -7.09 -16.36 -12.54
CA ALA A 43 -6.18 -16.88 -11.51
C ALA A 43 -6.16 -16.00 -10.23
N MET A 44 -6.22 -14.67 -10.39
CA MET A 44 -6.33 -13.75 -9.25
C MET A 44 -7.63 -13.94 -8.48
N LEU A 45 -8.75 -14.10 -9.18
CA LEU A 45 -10.08 -14.29 -8.58
C LEU A 45 -10.18 -15.65 -7.89
N ASP A 46 -9.63 -16.70 -8.50
CA ASP A 46 -9.62 -18.05 -7.95
C ASP A 46 -8.83 -18.12 -6.65
N ALA A 47 -7.72 -17.38 -6.54
CA ALA A 47 -6.90 -17.32 -5.32
C ALA A 47 -7.66 -16.76 -4.09
N VAL A 48 -8.75 -16.03 -4.30
CA VAL A 48 -9.60 -15.46 -3.24
C VAL A 48 -11.03 -15.98 -3.25
N GLY A 49 -11.37 -16.85 -4.21
CA GLY A 49 -12.70 -17.45 -4.34
C GLY A 49 -13.84 -16.44 -4.55
N LEU A 50 -13.58 -15.30 -5.19
CA LEU A 50 -14.58 -14.22 -5.37
C LEU A 50 -15.24 -14.24 -6.75
N ASP A 51 -16.55 -13.99 -6.79
CA ASP A 51 -17.28 -13.73 -8.04
C ASP A 51 -16.77 -12.40 -8.66
N PRO A 52 -16.48 -12.35 -9.98
CA PRO A 52 -16.01 -11.15 -10.67
C PRO A 52 -16.87 -9.89 -10.41
N ARG A 53 -18.17 -10.07 -10.19
CA ARG A 53 -19.18 -9.01 -9.97
C ARG A 53 -19.29 -8.56 -8.53
N ARG A 54 -18.67 -9.28 -7.59
CA ARG A 54 -18.71 -8.93 -6.18
C ARG A 54 -18.16 -7.52 -6.01
N GLU A 55 -19.00 -6.60 -5.57
CA GLU A 55 -18.53 -5.32 -5.04
C GLU A 55 -17.75 -5.60 -3.77
N VAL A 56 -16.47 -5.23 -3.78
CA VAL A 56 -15.56 -5.36 -2.63
C VAL A 56 -15.45 -4.04 -1.87
N ALA A 57 -15.65 -2.91 -2.56
CA ALA A 57 -15.59 -1.58 -1.97
C ALA A 57 -16.45 -0.58 -2.74
N HIS A 58 -16.91 0.45 -2.04
CA HIS A 58 -17.65 1.56 -2.63
C HIS A 58 -17.08 2.89 -2.12
N VAL A 59 -16.59 3.74 -3.02
CA VAL A 59 -16.07 5.07 -2.66
C VAL A 59 -17.20 6.08 -2.77
N ALA A 60 -17.89 6.31 -1.65
CA ALA A 60 -19.14 7.09 -1.59
C ALA A 60 -19.04 8.48 -2.24
N HIS A 61 -18.01 9.26 -1.90
CA HIS A 61 -17.81 10.62 -2.45
C HIS A 61 -17.54 10.64 -3.96
N ARG A 62 -17.20 9.50 -4.56
CA ARG A 62 -17.01 9.36 -6.01
C ARG A 62 -18.19 8.68 -6.70
N ALA A 63 -19.14 8.11 -5.95
CA ALA A 63 -20.16 7.21 -6.47
C ALA A 63 -19.57 6.09 -7.35
N VAL A 64 -18.41 5.56 -6.95
CA VAL A 64 -17.69 4.50 -7.69
C VAL A 64 -17.76 3.19 -6.92
N SER A 65 -18.29 2.17 -7.58
CA SER A 65 -18.22 0.77 -7.17
C SER A 65 -16.92 0.12 -7.64
N ILE A 66 -16.21 -0.57 -6.74
CA ILE A 66 -15.01 -1.33 -7.05
C ILE A 66 -15.36 -2.82 -6.94
N THR A 67 -15.28 -3.54 -8.05
CA THR A 67 -15.55 -4.99 -8.08
C THR A 67 -14.27 -5.81 -7.95
N ALA A 68 -14.41 -7.07 -7.53
CA ALA A 68 -13.31 -8.03 -7.45
C ALA A 68 -12.56 -8.16 -8.79
N GLU A 69 -13.27 -8.20 -9.93
CA GLU A 69 -12.65 -8.24 -11.26
C GLU A 69 -11.77 -7.01 -11.53
N LYS A 70 -12.21 -5.81 -11.12
CA LYS A 70 -11.43 -4.58 -11.32
C LYS A 70 -10.18 -4.56 -10.44
N VAL A 71 -10.23 -5.08 -9.22
CA VAL A 71 -9.03 -5.25 -8.40
C VAL A 71 -8.09 -6.26 -9.06
N ALA A 72 -8.61 -7.41 -9.52
CA ALA A 72 -7.82 -8.47 -10.15
C ALA A 72 -7.09 -7.98 -11.41
N ILE A 73 -7.78 -7.22 -12.28
CA ILE A 73 -7.18 -6.61 -13.47
C ILE A 73 -5.99 -5.72 -13.10
N ASN A 74 -6.16 -4.82 -12.13
CA ASN A 74 -5.10 -3.89 -11.73
C ASN A 74 -3.97 -4.59 -10.97
N ALA A 75 -4.26 -5.67 -10.24
CA ALA A 75 -3.26 -6.52 -9.60
C ALA A 75 -2.39 -7.25 -10.65
N VAL A 76 -3.00 -7.80 -11.70
CA VAL A 76 -2.23 -8.35 -12.84
C VAL A 76 -1.37 -7.26 -13.45
N MET A 77 -1.96 -6.11 -13.80
CA MET A 77 -1.22 -4.99 -14.40
C MET A 77 0.00 -4.54 -13.58
N ALA A 78 -0.12 -4.54 -12.25
CA ALA A 78 0.98 -4.22 -11.34
C ALA A 78 2.08 -5.28 -11.29
N GLY A 79 1.81 -6.51 -11.76
CA GLY A 79 2.72 -7.64 -11.67
C GLY A 79 2.58 -8.46 -10.39
N CYS A 80 1.45 -8.35 -9.67
CA CYS A 80 1.20 -9.17 -8.49
C CYS A 80 1.22 -10.67 -8.84
N LYS A 81 1.50 -11.50 -7.83
CA LYS A 81 1.14 -12.91 -7.88
C LYS A 81 -0.29 -13.09 -7.31
N PRO A 82 -1.03 -14.16 -7.67
CA PRO A 82 -2.36 -14.42 -7.13
C PRO A 82 -2.43 -14.45 -5.61
N GLU A 83 -1.38 -14.94 -4.94
CA GLU A 83 -1.29 -15.04 -3.49
C GLU A 83 -1.27 -13.66 -2.80
N TYR A 84 -0.98 -12.58 -3.54
CA TYR A 84 -0.96 -11.21 -3.01
C TYR A 84 -2.36 -10.56 -3.00
N MET A 85 -3.32 -11.17 -3.70
CA MET A 85 -4.66 -10.64 -3.88
C MET A 85 -5.42 -10.39 -2.56
N PRO A 86 -5.32 -11.23 -1.51
CA PRO A 86 -5.95 -10.95 -0.21
C PRO A 86 -5.48 -9.62 0.41
N VAL A 87 -4.19 -9.31 0.33
CA VAL A 87 -3.63 -8.06 0.88
C VAL A 87 -4.10 -6.85 0.07
N ALA A 88 -4.10 -6.97 -1.26
CA ALA A 88 -4.61 -5.91 -2.13
C ALA A 88 -6.10 -5.63 -1.88
N LEU A 89 -6.94 -6.66 -1.72
CA LEU A 89 -8.35 -6.50 -1.39
C LEU A 89 -8.56 -5.82 -0.04
N ALA A 90 -7.89 -6.28 1.01
CA ALA A 90 -7.97 -5.66 2.34
C ALA A 90 -7.54 -4.18 2.31
N ALA A 91 -6.52 -3.84 1.53
CA ALA A 91 -6.11 -2.45 1.33
C ALA A 91 -7.16 -1.62 0.57
N ILE A 92 -7.81 -2.19 -0.46
CA ILE A 92 -8.90 -1.55 -1.21
C ILE A 92 -10.13 -1.32 -0.32
N GLU A 93 -10.48 -2.26 0.53
CA GLU A 93 -11.52 -2.10 1.54
C GLU A 93 -11.16 -0.98 2.53
N GLY A 94 -9.90 -0.96 3.00
CA GLY A 94 -9.39 0.07 3.91
C GLY A 94 -9.44 1.50 3.34
N ILE A 95 -9.04 1.71 2.09
CA ILE A 95 -9.12 3.05 1.45
C ILE A 95 -10.56 3.49 1.16
N ALA A 96 -11.51 2.55 1.10
CA ALA A 96 -12.92 2.84 0.89
C ALA A 96 -13.68 3.11 2.19
N ASP A 97 -13.08 2.81 3.35
CA ASP A 97 -13.64 3.15 4.66
C ASP A 97 -13.83 4.68 4.75
N PRO A 98 -15.05 5.17 5.06
CA PRO A 98 -15.30 6.61 5.18
C PRO A 98 -14.38 7.32 6.17
N ARG A 99 -13.87 6.63 7.19
CA ARG A 99 -12.93 7.18 8.18
C ARG A 99 -11.56 7.47 7.60
N TRP A 100 -11.14 6.74 6.56
CA TRP A 100 -9.88 7.03 5.85
C TRP A 100 -10.01 8.25 4.92
N ASN A 101 -11.25 8.59 4.54
CA ASN A 101 -11.57 9.76 3.73
C ASN A 101 -10.78 9.82 2.41
N TYR A 102 -11.12 8.93 1.47
CA TYR A 102 -10.48 8.82 0.16
C TYR A 102 -10.21 10.16 -0.56
N HIS A 103 -11.09 11.16 -0.37
CA HIS A 103 -10.95 12.43 -1.05
C HIS A 103 -9.58 13.07 -0.76
N GLY A 104 -9.10 13.06 0.49
CA GLY A 104 -7.79 13.63 0.86
C GLY A 104 -6.66 13.13 -0.05
N PRO A 105 -6.22 11.87 0.07
CA PRO A 105 -5.13 11.32 -0.75
C PRO A 105 -5.48 11.12 -2.23
N GLY A 106 -6.77 11.20 -2.60
CA GLY A 106 -7.23 10.96 -3.97
C GLY A 106 -7.42 12.22 -4.84
N THR A 107 -7.50 13.41 -4.24
CA THR A 107 -7.70 14.70 -4.94
C THR A 107 -6.87 15.88 -4.42
N SER A 108 -6.26 15.78 -3.24
CA SER A 108 -5.52 16.87 -2.61
C SER A 108 -4.34 17.37 -3.45
N THR A 109 -3.89 18.58 -3.15
CA THR A 109 -2.64 19.17 -3.65
C THR A 109 -1.39 18.63 -2.95
N ALA A 110 -1.53 17.98 -1.79
CA ALA A 110 -0.41 17.63 -0.90
C ALA A 110 0.45 16.44 -1.35
N GLY A 111 -0.01 15.58 -2.28
CA GLY A 111 0.88 14.55 -2.82
C GLY A 111 1.06 13.28 -2.00
N ALA A 112 0.26 13.06 -0.95
CA ALA A 112 0.32 11.86 -0.13
C ALA A 112 0.22 10.55 -0.94
N ALA A 113 0.96 9.55 -0.49
CA ALA A 113 0.89 8.16 -0.93
C ALA A 113 0.00 7.32 0.00
N VAL A 114 -0.21 6.05 -0.35
CA VAL A 114 -0.95 5.10 0.48
C VAL A 114 0.04 4.15 1.13
N LEU A 115 0.41 4.44 2.38
CA LEU A 115 1.24 3.57 3.20
C LEU A 115 0.39 2.37 3.67
N LEU A 116 0.84 1.17 3.33
CA LEU A 116 0.29 -0.09 3.82
C LEU A 116 1.28 -0.70 4.81
N ILE A 117 0.81 -0.95 6.04
CA ILE A 117 1.56 -1.69 7.06
C ILE A 117 0.88 -3.05 7.22
N VAL A 118 1.56 -4.11 6.80
CA VAL A 118 1.05 -5.48 6.79
C VAL A 118 1.53 -6.21 8.04
N ASN A 119 0.60 -6.88 8.68
CA ASN A 119 0.78 -7.54 9.96
C ASN A 119 0.29 -8.99 9.93
N GLY A 120 0.77 -9.78 10.88
CA GLY A 120 0.37 -11.16 11.10
C GLY A 120 1.00 -12.17 10.12
N PRO A 121 0.52 -13.43 10.13
CA PRO A 121 1.17 -14.53 9.41
C PRO A 121 1.35 -14.29 7.90
N ILE A 122 0.45 -13.51 7.27
CA ILE A 122 0.51 -13.26 5.81
C ILE A 122 1.77 -12.52 5.40
N ALA A 123 2.34 -11.67 6.26
CA ALA A 123 3.54 -10.90 5.95
C ALA A 123 4.73 -11.84 5.65
N ARG A 124 4.92 -12.87 6.49
CA ARG A 124 5.95 -13.89 6.30
C ARG A 124 5.62 -14.85 5.15
N GLN A 125 4.34 -15.25 5.02
CA GLN A 125 3.91 -16.17 3.96
C GLN A 125 4.13 -15.60 2.56
N LEU A 126 3.97 -14.29 2.40
CA LEU A 126 4.08 -13.61 1.12
C LEU A 126 5.45 -12.94 0.90
N ASP A 127 6.39 -13.11 1.82
CA ASP A 127 7.70 -12.46 1.79
C ASP A 127 7.58 -10.93 1.61
N ILE A 128 6.74 -10.31 2.44
CA ILE A 128 6.60 -8.85 2.52
C ILE A 128 7.73 -8.33 3.41
N ASN A 129 8.54 -7.43 2.87
CA ASN A 129 9.72 -6.92 3.54
C ASN A 129 9.36 -6.17 4.83
N SER A 130 10.07 -6.50 5.90
CA SER A 130 10.06 -5.83 7.21
C SER A 130 11.47 -5.43 7.68
N GLY A 131 12.49 -5.63 6.84
CA GLY A 131 13.90 -5.54 7.22
C GLY A 131 14.70 -4.54 6.39
N GLY A 132 15.90 -4.95 6.00
CA GLY A 132 16.88 -4.10 5.30
C GLY A 132 16.31 -3.45 4.04
N ASP A 133 16.71 -2.19 3.81
CA ASP A 133 16.26 -1.37 2.69
C ASP A 133 14.72 -1.31 2.57
N LEU A 134 14.03 -1.18 3.71
CA LEU A 134 12.56 -1.37 3.85
C LEU A 134 11.72 -0.62 2.80
N PHE A 135 12.10 0.62 2.50
CA PHE A 135 11.42 1.49 1.52
C PHE A 135 12.10 1.52 0.15
N GLY A 136 13.16 0.74 -0.02
CA GLY A 136 13.91 0.60 -1.25
C GLY A 136 13.37 -0.49 -2.18
N PRO A 137 14.07 -0.74 -3.30
CA PRO A 137 13.71 -1.80 -4.24
C PRO A 137 14.06 -3.19 -3.70
N GLY A 138 13.53 -4.24 -4.37
CA GLY A 138 14.00 -5.62 -4.16
C GLY A 138 12.89 -6.63 -3.82
N TRP A 139 11.77 -6.17 -3.25
CA TRP A 139 10.68 -7.06 -2.86
C TRP A 139 9.45 -6.93 -3.76
N ARG A 140 9.20 -7.97 -4.55
CA ARG A 140 8.07 -8.01 -5.47
C ARG A 140 6.74 -7.83 -4.74
N ALA A 141 6.55 -8.42 -3.56
CA ALA A 141 5.31 -8.28 -2.81
C ALA A 141 5.04 -6.81 -2.48
N ASN A 142 5.99 -6.13 -1.81
CA ASN A 142 5.87 -4.71 -1.45
C ASN A 142 5.61 -3.85 -2.69
N LEU A 143 6.43 -3.97 -3.74
CA LEU A 143 6.33 -3.12 -4.92
C LEU A 143 5.03 -3.34 -5.70
N THR A 144 4.62 -4.60 -5.90
CA THR A 144 3.46 -4.88 -6.74
C THR A 144 2.13 -4.70 -6.01
N ILE A 145 2.04 -4.99 -4.70
CA ILE A 145 0.83 -4.76 -3.90
C ILE A 145 0.49 -3.26 -3.85
N GLY A 146 1.45 -2.42 -3.49
CA GLY A 146 1.19 -0.97 -3.42
C GLY A 146 0.89 -0.39 -4.80
N ARG A 147 1.62 -0.84 -5.83
CA ARG A 147 1.31 -0.46 -7.22
C ARG A 147 -0.08 -0.90 -7.66
N ALA A 148 -0.54 -2.10 -7.29
CA ALA A 148 -1.90 -2.56 -7.60
C ALA A 148 -2.96 -1.66 -6.96
N VAL A 149 -2.80 -1.30 -5.69
CA VAL A 149 -3.71 -0.37 -5.00
C VAL A 149 -3.74 0.98 -5.72
N ARG A 150 -2.58 1.53 -6.08
CA ARG A 150 -2.49 2.79 -6.83
C ARG A 150 -3.10 2.70 -8.23
N LEU A 151 -2.94 1.58 -8.95
CA LEU A 151 -3.59 1.36 -10.23
C LEU A 151 -5.12 1.25 -10.10
N VAL A 152 -5.65 0.65 -9.03
CA VAL A 152 -7.11 0.67 -8.76
C VAL A 152 -7.60 2.10 -8.52
N MET A 153 -6.92 2.86 -7.64
CA MET A 153 -7.25 4.28 -7.40
C MET A 153 -7.25 5.08 -8.71
N ARG A 154 -6.27 4.82 -9.57
CA ARG A 154 -6.08 5.52 -10.84
C ARG A 154 -7.10 5.12 -11.90
N ASN A 155 -7.29 3.83 -12.14
CA ASN A 155 -8.02 3.29 -13.28
C ASN A 155 -9.51 3.05 -12.98
N VAL A 156 -9.87 2.81 -11.71
CA VAL A 156 -11.25 2.56 -11.29
C VAL A 156 -11.85 3.82 -10.67
N CYS A 157 -11.13 4.44 -9.73
CA CYS A 157 -11.62 5.64 -9.04
C CYS A 157 -11.29 6.95 -9.79
N GLY A 158 -10.46 6.89 -10.82
CA GLY A 158 -10.12 8.05 -11.66
C GLY A 158 -9.09 9.01 -11.06
N SER A 159 -8.37 8.64 -9.99
CA SER A 159 -7.31 9.47 -9.37
C SER A 159 -6.05 9.56 -10.26
N ARG A 160 -6.18 10.11 -11.46
CA ARG A 160 -5.08 10.32 -12.41
C ARG A 160 -4.47 11.72 -12.20
N PRO A 161 -3.13 11.84 -12.15
CA PRO A 161 -2.46 13.14 -12.06
C PRO A 161 -2.94 14.13 -13.11
N GLY A 162 -3.14 15.39 -12.70
CA GLY A 162 -3.60 16.48 -13.58
C GLY A 162 -5.11 16.49 -13.84
N THR A 163 -5.83 15.44 -13.45
CA THR A 163 -7.29 15.34 -13.56
C THR A 163 -7.94 15.46 -12.19
N LEU A 164 -8.39 14.35 -11.60
CA LEU A 164 -8.95 14.31 -10.25
C LEU A 164 -7.87 14.38 -9.18
N ASP A 165 -6.68 13.85 -9.45
CA ASP A 165 -5.53 14.03 -8.56
C ASP A 165 -4.84 15.36 -8.89
N ARG A 166 -4.85 16.29 -7.91
CA ARG A 166 -4.33 17.66 -8.03
C ARG A 166 -3.01 17.87 -7.30
N SER A 167 -2.31 16.79 -6.93
CA SER A 167 -1.03 16.87 -6.23
C SER A 167 -0.07 17.81 -6.97
N THR A 168 0.51 18.78 -6.27
CA THR A 168 1.47 19.73 -6.83
C THR A 168 2.88 19.17 -6.82
N LEU A 169 3.22 18.45 -5.76
CA LEU A 169 4.44 17.67 -5.59
C LEU A 169 4.05 16.21 -5.28
N GLY A 170 4.97 15.29 -5.53
CA GLY A 170 4.80 13.89 -5.18
C GLY A 170 6.13 13.26 -4.80
N HIS A 171 6.07 12.04 -4.25
CA HIS A 171 7.24 11.26 -3.85
C HIS A 171 7.18 9.83 -4.40
N SER A 172 8.29 9.09 -4.32
CA SER A 172 8.43 7.74 -4.89
C SER A 172 7.45 6.72 -4.31
N GLY A 173 7.01 6.89 -3.06
CA GLY A 173 6.00 6.04 -2.43
C GLY A 173 4.63 6.06 -3.13
N ARG A 174 4.40 7.04 -4.02
CA ARG A 174 3.20 7.05 -4.85
C ARG A 174 3.17 5.97 -5.95
N LEU A 175 4.30 5.32 -6.22
CA LEU A 175 4.36 4.10 -7.04
C LEU A 175 4.02 2.86 -6.19
N SER A 176 4.66 2.73 -5.03
CA SER A 176 4.32 1.74 -4.02
C SER A 176 4.86 2.16 -2.64
N TYR A 177 4.07 1.93 -1.58
CA TYR A 177 4.46 2.25 -0.21
C TYR A 177 3.93 1.18 0.75
N VAL A 178 4.59 0.03 0.77
CA VAL A 178 4.15 -1.15 1.52
C VAL A 178 5.28 -1.67 2.36
N ILE A 179 5.02 -1.94 3.63
CA ILE A 179 5.94 -2.56 4.58
C ILE A 179 5.22 -3.65 5.38
N ALA A 180 5.97 -4.59 5.92
CA ALA A 180 5.52 -5.41 7.03
C ALA A 180 6.15 -4.91 8.34
N GLU A 181 5.45 -5.08 9.46
CA GLU A 181 6.09 -4.92 10.78
C GLU A 181 7.00 -6.12 11.05
N ASN A 182 8.18 -5.89 11.61
CA ASN A 182 9.08 -6.97 12.03
C ASN A 182 8.60 -7.56 13.36
N GLU A 183 7.53 -8.36 13.31
CA GLU A 183 6.96 -9.00 14.51
C GLU A 183 7.88 -10.05 15.16
N THR A 184 8.91 -10.52 14.44
CA THR A 184 9.82 -11.55 14.94
C THR A 184 10.86 -10.96 15.88
N ASP A 185 11.48 -9.85 15.48
CA ASP A 185 12.57 -9.23 16.26
C ASP A 185 12.08 -8.01 17.06
N SER A 186 10.86 -7.53 16.82
CA SER A 186 10.30 -6.39 17.57
C SER A 186 10.15 -6.73 19.06
N PRO A 187 10.66 -5.86 19.95
CA PRO A 187 10.48 -6.01 21.40
C PRO A 187 9.07 -5.59 21.84
N TRP A 188 8.30 -4.93 20.98
CA TRP A 188 6.96 -4.44 21.28
C TRP A 188 5.88 -5.32 20.66
N ILE A 189 4.68 -5.24 21.25
CA ILE A 189 3.47 -5.90 20.76
C ILE A 189 3.21 -5.46 19.32
N PRO A 190 2.90 -6.38 18.39
CA PRO A 190 2.59 -6.00 17.00
C PRO A 190 1.42 -5.00 16.91
N LEU A 191 1.52 -4.06 15.97
CA LEU A 191 0.55 -3.00 15.70
C LEU A 191 -0.89 -3.52 15.54
N HIS A 192 -1.08 -4.64 14.84
CA HIS A 192 -2.41 -5.23 14.68
C HIS A 192 -2.99 -5.72 16.01
N VAL A 193 -2.16 -6.29 16.88
CA VAL A 193 -2.58 -6.75 18.22
C VAL A 193 -2.91 -5.57 19.12
N GLU A 194 -2.10 -4.51 19.07
CA GLU A 194 -2.39 -3.23 19.78
C GLU A 194 -3.73 -2.63 19.34
N ARG A 195 -4.13 -2.86 18.09
CA ARG A 195 -5.41 -2.43 17.52
C ARG A 195 -6.55 -3.42 17.75
N GLY A 196 -6.33 -4.47 18.54
CA GLY A 196 -7.36 -5.41 18.99
C GLY A 196 -7.56 -6.65 18.11
N PHE A 197 -6.68 -6.90 17.14
CA PHE A 197 -6.69 -8.17 16.39
C PHE A 197 -5.95 -9.27 17.18
N ARG A 198 -6.27 -10.54 16.90
CA ARG A 198 -5.54 -11.67 17.49
C ARG A 198 -4.16 -11.82 16.81
N PRO A 199 -3.13 -12.34 17.50
CA PRO A 199 -1.80 -12.54 16.93
C PRO A 199 -1.77 -13.41 15.66
N GLU A 200 -2.72 -14.32 15.49
CA GLU A 200 -2.82 -15.20 14.33
C GLU A 200 -3.62 -14.56 13.17
N GLN A 201 -4.22 -13.38 13.38
CA GLN A 201 -4.95 -12.65 12.36
C GLN A 201 -4.03 -11.74 11.58
N SER A 202 -4.01 -11.93 10.27
CA SER A 202 -3.40 -11.00 9.35
C SER A 202 -4.23 -9.73 9.21
N ALA A 203 -3.57 -8.57 9.14
CA ALA A 203 -4.22 -7.28 9.00
C ALA A 203 -3.41 -6.35 8.09
N VAL A 204 -4.09 -5.37 7.48
CA VAL A 204 -3.47 -4.28 6.74
C VAL A 204 -3.92 -2.96 7.36
N THR A 205 -2.97 -2.18 7.87
CA THR A 205 -3.21 -0.78 8.21
C THR A 205 -2.97 0.08 6.98
N VAL A 206 -3.92 0.97 6.69
CA VAL A 206 -3.82 1.92 5.58
C VAL A 206 -3.69 3.34 6.13
N MET A 207 -2.69 4.08 5.67
CA MET A 207 -2.44 5.46 6.05
C MET A 207 -2.15 6.32 4.82
N ALA A 208 -2.74 7.51 4.75
CA ALA A 208 -2.30 8.54 3.82
C ALA A 208 -1.02 9.16 4.39
N ALA A 209 0.10 9.06 3.67
CA ALA A 209 1.40 9.45 4.19
C ALA A 209 2.23 10.19 3.15
N GLU A 210 2.91 11.23 3.62
CA GLU A 210 3.98 11.88 2.87
C GLU A 210 5.21 10.96 2.73
N GLY A 211 6.22 11.45 2.02
CA GLY A 211 7.48 10.71 1.85
C GLY A 211 8.12 10.40 3.21
N PRO A 212 8.82 9.27 3.36
CA PRO A 212 9.54 8.98 4.59
C PRO A 212 10.70 9.96 4.77
N HIS A 213 10.91 10.45 5.98
CA HIS A 213 12.07 11.25 6.37
C HIS A 213 12.97 10.38 7.25
N GLN A 214 14.23 10.23 6.83
CA GLN A 214 15.22 9.49 7.61
C GLN A 214 15.91 10.46 8.57
N PHE A 215 15.85 10.16 9.87
CA PHE A 215 16.72 10.80 10.85
C PHE A 215 17.94 9.93 11.10
N TYR A 216 19.09 10.56 11.30
CA TYR A 216 20.36 9.87 11.53
C TYR A 216 20.79 10.05 12.98
N ASN A 217 20.98 8.94 13.69
CA ASN A 217 21.59 8.94 15.01
C ASN A 217 22.42 7.67 15.20
N GLN A 218 23.75 7.75 15.14
CA GLN A 218 24.64 6.61 15.41
C GLN A 218 25.47 6.81 16.69
N LEU A 219 25.21 7.89 17.43
CA LEU A 219 26.07 8.32 18.53
C LEU A 219 25.37 8.22 19.89
N SER A 220 24.04 8.19 19.91
CA SER A 220 23.28 7.99 21.14
C SER A 220 23.13 6.50 21.43
N SER A 221 23.57 6.08 22.62
CA SER A 221 23.39 4.73 23.15
C SER A 221 22.25 4.65 24.18
N THR A 222 21.34 5.64 24.19
CA THR A 222 20.19 5.69 25.09
C THR A 222 18.92 6.02 24.31
N ALA A 223 17.79 5.55 24.81
CA ALA A 223 16.46 5.84 24.27
C ALA A 223 16.21 7.35 24.20
N GLU A 224 16.48 8.07 25.28
CA GLU A 224 16.30 9.53 25.36
C GLU A 224 17.09 10.25 24.28
N GLY A 225 18.35 9.86 24.05
CA GLY A 225 19.20 10.46 23.02
C GLY A 225 18.68 10.20 21.61
N ILE A 226 18.23 8.97 21.31
CA ILE A 226 17.68 8.60 20.01
C ILE A 226 16.35 9.34 19.76
N LEU A 227 15.45 9.31 20.75
CA LEU A 227 14.12 9.89 20.67
C LEU A 227 14.15 11.43 20.66
N THR A 228 15.16 12.06 21.24
CA THR A 228 15.38 13.51 21.13
C THR A 228 15.65 13.91 19.67
N THR A 229 16.53 13.19 18.97
CA THR A 229 16.79 13.44 17.54
C THR A 229 15.55 13.21 16.68
N LEU A 230 14.80 12.15 16.95
CA LEU A 230 13.52 11.91 16.28
C LEU A 230 12.53 13.05 16.52
N CYS A 231 12.37 13.50 17.76
CA CYS A 231 11.49 14.63 18.10
C CYS A 231 11.90 15.92 17.38
N ASP A 232 13.21 16.18 17.26
CA ASP A 232 13.73 17.34 16.52
C ASP A 232 13.38 17.27 15.02
N ASP A 233 13.48 16.09 14.40
CA ASP A 233 13.07 15.89 13.00
C ASP A 233 11.56 16.07 12.81
N MET A 234 10.75 15.52 13.74
CA MET A 234 9.29 15.65 13.71
C MET A 234 8.81 17.11 13.77
N ARG A 235 9.55 18.01 14.43
CA ARG A 235 9.23 19.45 14.46
C ARG A 235 9.31 20.11 13.09
N VAL A 236 10.17 19.61 12.20
CA VAL A 236 10.36 20.16 10.84
C VAL A 236 9.29 19.62 9.88
N SER A 237 8.76 18.43 10.14
CA SER A 237 7.71 17.75 9.35
C SER A 237 6.31 18.38 9.53
N GLY A 238 6.24 19.69 9.77
CA GLY A 238 5.06 20.42 10.18
C GLY A 238 3.86 20.21 9.23
N ASN A 239 2.88 19.45 9.70
CA ASN A 239 1.55 19.46 9.09
C ASN A 239 0.76 20.68 9.57
N VAL A 240 -0.05 21.22 8.67
CA VAL A 240 -1.02 22.28 8.97
C VAL A 240 -1.89 21.83 10.14
N VAL A 241 -2.15 22.76 11.08
CA VAL A 241 -3.03 22.61 12.25
C VAL A 241 -4.18 21.63 11.97
N GLY A 242 -4.17 20.46 12.63
CA GLY A 242 -5.26 19.47 12.59
C GLY A 242 -4.92 18.07 12.06
N GLN A 243 -3.69 17.79 11.59
CA GLN A 243 -3.30 16.45 11.10
C GLN A 243 -2.00 15.91 11.76
N PRO A 244 -2.02 15.59 13.07
CA PRO A 244 -0.81 15.23 13.83
C PRO A 244 -0.44 13.73 13.75
N GLN A 245 -0.90 13.00 12.71
CA GLN A 245 -0.66 11.56 12.63
C GLN A 245 0.69 11.26 11.99
N TYR A 246 1.56 10.59 12.74
CA TYR A 246 2.87 10.14 12.29
C TYR A 246 2.93 8.61 12.28
N ALA A 247 3.62 8.06 11.30
CA ALA A 247 4.09 6.68 11.34
C ALA A 247 5.61 6.72 11.57
N ILE A 248 6.05 6.22 12.71
CA ILE A 248 7.46 6.14 13.08
C ILE A 248 7.92 4.71 12.84
N VAL A 249 9.00 4.55 12.08
CA VAL A 249 9.65 3.24 11.86
C VAL A 249 10.98 3.25 12.60
N LEU A 250 11.07 2.49 13.68
CA LEU A 250 12.29 2.27 14.43
C LEU A 250 12.95 0.98 13.94
N ALA A 251 14.19 1.07 13.49
CA ALA A 251 14.88 -0.06 12.84
C ALA A 251 16.13 -0.50 13.62
N GLY A 252 16.40 -1.80 13.57
CA GLY A 252 17.70 -2.38 13.93
C GLY A 252 18.17 -2.06 15.35
N GLU A 253 19.31 -1.39 15.45
CA GLU A 253 19.95 -1.04 16.73
C GLU A 253 19.08 -0.10 17.57
N HIS A 254 18.45 0.90 16.97
CA HIS A 254 17.60 1.86 17.71
C HIS A 254 16.47 1.17 18.46
N MET A 255 15.81 0.23 17.80
CA MET A 255 14.76 -0.57 18.41
C MET A 255 15.26 -1.31 19.65
N ARG A 256 16.45 -1.91 19.59
CA ARG A 256 17.06 -2.64 20.71
C ARG A 256 17.44 -1.69 21.85
N THR A 257 18.14 -0.60 21.55
CA THR A 257 18.54 0.40 22.56
C THR A 257 17.34 0.98 23.29
N ILE A 258 16.26 1.31 22.57
CA ILE A 258 15.04 1.86 23.18
C ILE A 258 14.38 0.84 24.12
N ALA A 259 14.34 -0.43 23.71
CA ALA A 259 13.77 -1.49 24.53
C ALA A 259 14.62 -1.85 25.76
N GLU A 260 15.96 -1.81 25.65
CA GLU A 260 16.89 -2.03 26.76
C GLU A 260 16.71 -0.98 27.88
N ASP A 261 16.43 0.27 27.49
CA ASP A 261 16.07 1.36 28.43
C ASP A 261 14.61 1.25 28.94
N CYS A 262 13.90 0.17 28.62
CA CYS A 262 12.53 -0.14 29.06
C CYS A 262 11.44 0.83 28.56
N TRP A 263 11.66 1.50 27.42
CA TRP A 263 10.64 2.35 26.81
C TRP A 263 9.63 1.52 26.00
N THR A 264 8.35 1.87 26.16
CA THR A 264 7.25 1.27 25.39
C THR A 264 6.80 2.17 24.26
N LYS A 265 5.90 1.69 23.40
CA LYS A 265 5.26 2.51 22.36
C LYS A 265 4.35 3.63 22.91
N ALA A 266 3.89 3.51 24.17
CA ALA A 266 3.03 4.48 24.86
C ALA A 266 3.84 5.53 25.62
#